data_AF-A0A6M1RW91-F1
#
_entry.id   AF-A0A6M1RW91-F1
#
_cell.length_a   1.000
_cell.length_b   1.000
_cell.length_c   1.000
_cell.angle_alpha   90.00
_cell.angle_beta   90.00
_cell.angle_gamma   90.00
#
_symmetry.space_group_name_H-M   'P 1'
#
loop_
_entity.id
_entity.type
_entity.pdbx_description
1 polymer ?
#
loop_
_entity_poly.entity_id
_entity_poly.type
_entity_poly.pdbx_seq_one_letter_code
_entity_poly.pdbx_strand_id
1 'polypeptide(L)'
;MSRVKEAQKRWDWINGWLAAALHACIRGTKLSVSPSLTITEVLKEYSRKVRGGLQGGRSVLSTVVEDWESDYVFQLEQELWGADWQHYINFFPGKNQASVHLQTFHFVLCFYVVERCLKLLVNQTERYKISRGRLRQWIFGKDKGLMSVQWPKGMRALGLPFCLAATTRNVEVPDVARARWQMLGQESLEGDILRFYRATTGKAHYVEIVEAALRNAHEDHLTKSFRKRKGEKLPDATRAYWYDVLWHYSEAIRYRPLLPSQHGMAHPYYWNRTVRWFTSVVITGLLLMAQSMGASVARVWDARTQDGLWHALGGNGRFGDGGITISCPRQEGGDGWT
;
A
#
# COMPACT_ATOMS: atom_id res chain seq x y z
N MET A 1 -29.74 5.56 11.65
CA MET A 1 -28.78 6.57 11.13
C MET A 1 -29.21 6.96 9.72
N SER A 2 -29.21 8.24 9.34
CA SER A 2 -29.64 8.65 7.99
C SER A 2 -28.65 8.16 6.92
N ARG A 3 -29.12 7.89 5.69
CA ARG A 3 -28.28 7.45 4.56
C ARG A 3 -27.12 8.43 4.27
N VAL A 4 -27.39 9.73 4.43
CA VAL A 4 -26.39 10.80 4.31
C VAL A 4 -25.28 10.65 5.35
N LYS A 5 -25.63 10.44 6.63
CA LYS A 5 -24.64 10.22 7.71
C LYS A 5 -23.81 8.95 7.47
N GLU A 6 -24.38 7.90 6.88
CA GLU A 6 -23.63 6.70 6.52
C GLU A 6 -22.64 6.94 5.37
N ALA A 7 -23.09 7.61 4.30
CA ALA A 7 -22.25 7.97 3.16
C ALA A 7 -21.06 8.85 3.59
N GLN A 8 -21.32 9.82 4.47
CA GLN A 8 -20.30 10.69 5.03
C GLN A 8 -19.33 9.95 5.94
N LYS A 9 -19.85 9.15 6.89
CA LYS A 9 -18.99 8.33 7.76
C LYS A 9 -18.07 7.42 6.95
N ARG A 10 -18.58 6.84 5.86
CA ARG A 10 -17.77 5.98 4.98
C ARG A 10 -16.65 6.77 4.32
N TRP A 11 -16.97 7.92 3.73
CA TRP A 11 -15.97 8.81 3.14
C TRP A 11 -14.88 9.18 4.15
N ASP A 12 -15.29 9.67 5.33
CA ASP A 12 -14.38 10.16 6.36
C ASP A 12 -13.45 9.04 6.87
N TRP A 13 -13.97 7.81 7.05
CA TRP A 13 -13.15 6.66 7.44
C TRP A 13 -12.14 6.24 6.37
N ILE A 14 -12.54 6.22 5.09
CA ILE A 14 -11.64 5.86 3.99
C ILE A 14 -10.48 6.86 3.90
N ASN A 15 -10.82 8.16 3.91
CA ASN A 15 -9.83 9.22 3.84
C ASN A 15 -8.93 9.25 5.09
N GLY A 16 -9.53 9.12 6.27
CA GLY A 16 -8.82 9.07 7.55
C GLY A 16 -7.83 7.91 7.63
N TRP A 17 -8.24 6.71 7.18
CA TRP A 17 -7.36 5.55 7.14
C TRP A 17 -6.19 5.71 6.16
N LEU A 18 -6.44 6.18 4.93
CA LEU A 18 -5.37 6.44 3.97
C LEU A 18 -4.35 7.45 4.51
N ALA A 19 -4.85 8.55 5.09
CA ALA A 19 -4.01 9.59 5.67
C ALA A 19 -3.20 9.04 6.85
N ALA A 20 -3.82 8.23 7.71
CA ALA A 20 -3.15 7.58 8.82
C ALA A 20 -2.08 6.56 8.36
N ALA A 21 -2.38 5.77 7.33
CA ALA A 21 -1.45 4.78 6.79
C ALA A 21 -0.24 5.45 6.11
N LEU A 22 -0.47 6.50 5.33
CA LEU A 22 0.61 7.29 4.73
C LEU A 22 1.46 7.98 5.80
N HIS A 23 0.83 8.57 6.82
CA HIS A 23 1.55 9.20 7.93
C HIS A 23 2.41 8.18 8.69
N ALA A 24 1.86 7.01 9.03
CA ALA A 24 2.61 5.91 9.63
C ALA A 24 3.81 5.48 8.77
N CYS A 25 3.66 5.44 7.44
CA CYS A 25 4.75 5.12 6.53
C CYS A 25 5.86 6.19 6.56
N ILE A 26 5.51 7.48 6.45
CA ILE A 26 6.45 8.61 6.48
C ILE A 26 7.23 8.63 7.80
N ARG A 27 6.54 8.48 8.94
CA ARG A 27 7.22 8.38 10.25
C ARG A 27 8.03 7.08 10.35
N GLY A 28 7.54 6.01 9.74
CA GLY A 28 8.23 4.73 9.62
C GLY A 28 9.56 4.81 8.84
N THR A 29 9.69 5.75 7.91
CA THR A 29 10.92 6.07 7.17
C THR A 29 11.79 7.13 7.87
N LYS A 30 11.42 7.54 9.10
CA LYS A 30 12.09 8.60 9.87
C LYS A 30 12.04 9.98 9.21
N LEU A 31 11.17 10.17 8.22
CA LEU A 31 10.89 11.48 7.66
C LEU A 31 9.90 12.23 8.55
N SER A 32 9.99 13.55 8.54
CA SER A 32 9.03 14.42 9.21
C SER A 32 8.12 15.08 8.18
N VAL A 33 6.84 15.21 8.54
CA VAL A 33 5.89 15.98 7.75
C VAL A 33 6.28 17.45 7.84
N SER A 34 6.55 18.08 6.70
CA SER A 34 6.94 19.49 6.62
C SER A 34 6.49 20.10 5.30
N PRO A 35 6.41 21.45 5.19
CA PRO A 35 6.08 22.15 3.94
C PRO A 35 6.97 21.78 2.74
N SER A 36 8.23 21.40 2.99
CA SER A 36 9.19 21.03 1.96
C SER A 36 9.19 19.54 1.62
N LEU A 37 8.45 18.71 2.37
CA LEU A 37 8.43 17.27 2.13
C LEU A 37 7.82 16.97 0.75
N THR A 38 8.55 16.25 -0.08
CA THR A 38 8.12 15.85 -1.42
C THR A 38 7.84 14.35 -1.53
N ILE A 39 7.05 13.94 -2.51
CA ILE A 39 6.84 12.51 -2.81
C ILE A 39 8.16 11.83 -3.21
N THR A 40 9.05 12.55 -3.90
CA THR A 40 10.38 12.07 -4.31
C THR A 40 11.20 11.59 -3.11
N GLU A 41 11.27 12.40 -2.05
CA GLU A 41 12.00 12.07 -0.82
C GLU A 41 11.40 10.87 -0.12
N VAL A 42 10.06 10.82 -0.02
CA VAL A 42 9.34 9.69 0.58
C VAL A 42 9.64 8.40 -0.18
N LEU A 43 9.50 8.40 -1.51
CA LEU A 43 9.73 7.21 -2.32
C LEU A 43 11.20 6.78 -2.31
N LYS A 44 12.16 7.71 -2.33
CA LYS A 44 13.59 7.39 -2.24
C LYS A 44 13.93 6.69 -0.93
N GLU A 45 13.52 7.26 0.20
CA GLU A 45 13.82 6.71 1.52
C GLU A 45 13.05 5.40 1.78
N TYR A 46 11.79 5.33 1.35
CA TYR A 46 11.00 4.11 1.40
C TYR A 46 11.64 2.99 0.57
N SER A 47 12.04 3.27 -0.66
CA SER A 47 12.71 2.30 -1.55
C SER A 47 14.01 1.79 -0.95
N ARG A 48 14.83 2.69 -0.38
CA ARG A 48 16.08 2.32 0.31
C ARG A 48 15.81 1.35 1.46
N LYS A 49 14.80 1.63 2.28
CA LYS A 49 14.40 0.77 3.40
C LYS A 49 13.90 -0.59 2.94
N VAL A 50 13.01 -0.63 1.94
CA VAL A 50 12.47 -1.87 1.39
C VAL A 50 13.59 -2.73 0.79
N ARG A 51 14.47 -2.15 -0.05
CA ARG A 51 15.62 -2.87 -0.62
C ARG A 51 16.51 -3.47 0.48
N GLY A 52 16.87 -2.69 1.49
CA GLY A 52 17.65 -3.19 2.64
C GLY A 52 16.93 -4.33 3.38
N GLY A 53 15.60 -4.26 3.50
CA GLY A 53 14.80 -5.34 4.07
C GLY A 53 14.73 -6.61 3.20
N LEU A 54 14.91 -6.49 1.89
CA LEU A 54 14.91 -7.61 0.93
C LEU A 54 16.30 -8.25 0.77
N GLN A 55 17.40 -7.49 0.97
CA GLN A 55 18.79 -7.97 0.85
C GLN A 55 19.07 -9.24 1.66
N GLY A 56 19.80 -10.19 1.08
CA GLY A 56 20.23 -11.44 1.74
C GLY A 56 19.11 -12.45 1.99
N GLY A 57 17.91 -12.26 1.43
CA GLY A 57 16.85 -13.27 1.42
C GLY A 57 16.83 -13.97 0.07
N ARG A 58 17.00 -15.29 0.03
CA ARG A 58 16.60 -16.04 -1.17
C ARG A 58 15.09 -15.93 -1.31
N SER A 59 14.61 -15.37 -2.42
CA SER A 59 13.20 -15.52 -2.79
C SER A 59 12.90 -17.01 -2.90
N VAL A 60 11.74 -17.43 -2.39
CA VAL A 60 11.27 -18.82 -2.50
C VAL A 60 10.73 -19.10 -3.91
N LEU A 61 10.40 -18.05 -4.67
CA LEU A 61 9.81 -18.16 -6.01
C LEU A 61 10.62 -17.33 -7.02
N SER A 62 10.89 -17.93 -8.19
CA SER A 62 11.30 -17.21 -9.39
C SER A 62 10.03 -16.88 -10.17
N THR A 63 9.63 -15.61 -10.18
CA THR A 63 8.44 -15.19 -10.91
C THR A 63 8.87 -14.49 -12.19
N VAL A 64 8.47 -15.04 -13.33
CA VAL A 64 8.66 -14.38 -14.63
C VAL A 64 7.60 -13.29 -14.74
N VAL A 65 8.06 -12.06 -14.92
CA VAL A 65 7.24 -10.87 -15.18
C VAL A 65 7.71 -10.26 -16.47
N GLU A 66 6.81 -10.17 -17.43
CA GLU A 66 7.08 -9.55 -18.72
C GLU A 66 7.05 -8.02 -18.58
N ASP A 67 7.82 -7.36 -19.44
CA ASP A 67 8.03 -5.91 -19.35
C ASP A 67 6.74 -5.12 -19.44
N TRP A 68 5.86 -5.53 -20.34
CA TRP A 68 4.57 -4.88 -20.57
C TRP A 68 3.68 -4.95 -19.32
N GLU A 69 3.86 -5.94 -18.43
CA GLU A 69 3.06 -6.05 -17.21
C GLU A 69 3.49 -5.01 -16.18
N SER A 70 4.80 -4.76 -16.07
CA SER A 70 5.36 -3.68 -15.25
C SER A 70 5.03 -2.32 -15.88
N ASP A 71 5.15 -2.22 -17.20
CA ASP A 71 4.81 -1.02 -17.96
C ASP A 71 3.35 -0.62 -17.75
N TYR A 72 2.44 -1.60 -17.80
CA TYR A 72 1.03 -1.39 -17.56
C TYR A 72 0.73 -0.91 -16.13
N VAL A 73 1.46 -1.40 -15.13
CA VAL A 73 1.36 -0.86 -13.76
C VAL A 73 1.75 0.62 -13.73
N PHE A 74 2.83 1.00 -14.43
CA PHE A 74 3.22 2.41 -14.52
C PHE A 74 2.21 3.25 -15.31
N GLN A 75 1.62 2.74 -16.39
CA GLN A 75 0.53 3.45 -17.09
C GLN A 75 -0.66 3.72 -16.16
N LEU A 76 -1.06 2.75 -15.34
CA LEU A 76 -2.13 2.92 -14.36
C LEU A 76 -1.76 3.88 -13.22
N GLU A 77 -0.49 3.88 -12.77
CA GLU A 77 0.00 4.88 -11.81
C GLU A 77 -0.04 6.28 -12.42
N GLN A 78 0.33 6.44 -13.69
CA GLN A 78 0.25 7.72 -14.40
C GLN A 78 -1.19 8.22 -14.52
N GLU A 79 -2.14 7.35 -14.86
CA GLU A 79 -3.57 7.68 -14.90
C GLU A 79 -4.08 8.12 -13.52
N LEU A 80 -3.63 7.47 -12.45
CA LEU A 80 -3.96 7.85 -11.08
C LEU A 80 -3.43 9.24 -10.72
N TRP A 81 -2.21 9.57 -11.14
CA TRP A 81 -1.60 10.87 -10.89
C TRP A 81 -2.26 12.00 -11.68
N GLY A 82 -2.75 11.70 -12.88
CA GLY A 82 -3.51 12.63 -13.71
C GLY A 82 -2.64 13.71 -14.35
N ALA A 83 -3.27 14.57 -15.16
CA ALA A 83 -2.58 15.69 -15.81
C ALA A 83 -2.14 16.77 -14.82
N ASP A 84 -2.77 16.83 -13.64
CA ASP A 84 -2.58 17.81 -12.58
C ASP A 84 -1.52 17.39 -11.53
N TRP A 85 -0.71 16.37 -11.86
CA TRP A 85 0.23 15.72 -10.93
C TRP A 85 1.20 16.69 -10.24
N GLN A 86 1.62 17.75 -10.95
CA GLN A 86 2.60 18.74 -10.47
C GLN A 86 2.12 19.44 -9.20
N HIS A 87 0.80 19.61 -9.04
CA HIS A 87 0.24 20.24 -7.86
C HIS A 87 0.45 19.41 -6.60
N TYR A 88 0.58 18.10 -6.73
CA TYR A 88 0.61 17.13 -5.62
C TYR A 88 2.01 16.62 -5.28
N ILE A 89 3.07 17.22 -5.84
CA ILE A 89 4.45 16.80 -5.54
C ILE A 89 4.85 17.11 -4.11
N ASN A 90 4.32 18.20 -3.55
CA ASN A 90 4.60 18.62 -2.18
C ASN A 90 3.56 18.04 -1.21
N PHE A 91 3.93 17.86 0.06
CA PHE A 91 2.99 17.36 1.05
C PHE A 91 1.88 18.38 1.31
N PHE A 92 2.21 19.67 1.35
CA PHE A 92 1.27 20.78 1.54
C PHE A 92 1.05 21.55 0.23
N PRO A 93 -0.15 22.12 0.01
CA PRO A 93 -0.41 22.90 -1.19
C PRO A 93 0.45 24.17 -1.22
N GLY A 94 0.87 24.58 -2.42
CA GLY A 94 1.55 25.87 -2.60
C GLY A 94 0.61 27.06 -2.40
N LYS A 95 1.16 28.23 -2.04
CA LYS A 95 0.40 29.46 -1.72
C LYS A 95 -0.53 29.96 -2.85
N ASN A 96 -0.33 29.53 -4.10
CA ASN A 96 -1.05 30.01 -5.28
C ASN A 96 -2.04 28.99 -5.90
N GLN A 97 -2.44 27.93 -5.19
CA GLN A 97 -3.28 26.85 -5.76
C GLN A 97 -4.81 27.04 -5.60
N ALA A 98 -5.28 28.26 -5.30
CA ALA A 98 -6.67 28.52 -4.92
C ALA A 98 -7.74 28.28 -6.03
N SER A 99 -7.35 28.02 -7.28
CA SER A 99 -8.28 27.92 -8.42
C SER A 99 -8.15 26.66 -9.29
N VAL A 100 -7.37 25.66 -8.87
CA VAL A 100 -7.18 24.44 -9.69
C VAL A 100 -8.42 23.55 -9.58
N HIS A 101 -9.03 23.20 -10.71
CA HIS A 101 -10.03 22.12 -10.80
C HIS A 101 -9.36 20.79 -10.42
N LEU A 102 -9.44 20.41 -9.15
CA LEU A 102 -8.84 19.18 -8.67
C LEU A 102 -9.63 17.97 -9.19
N GLN A 103 -8.94 17.02 -9.80
CA GLN A 103 -9.56 15.79 -10.30
C GLN A 103 -10.23 14.98 -9.19
N THR A 104 -11.21 14.16 -9.58
CA THR A 104 -12.04 13.30 -8.72
C THR A 104 -11.26 12.21 -7.98
N PHE A 105 -11.88 11.67 -6.94
CA PHE A 105 -11.32 10.63 -6.05
C PHE A 105 -11.08 9.28 -6.74
N HIS A 106 -9.84 9.02 -7.17
CA HIS A 106 -9.44 7.81 -7.91
C HIS A 106 -9.09 6.61 -7.00
N PHE A 107 -9.74 6.46 -5.84
CA PHE A 107 -9.41 5.36 -4.91
C PHE A 107 -9.67 3.96 -5.50
N VAL A 108 -10.73 3.83 -6.31
CA VAL A 108 -11.03 2.53 -6.96
C VAL A 108 -9.91 2.15 -7.92
N LEU A 109 -9.37 3.11 -8.68
CA LEU A 109 -8.18 2.91 -9.52
C LEU A 109 -6.98 2.54 -8.66
N CYS A 110 -6.72 3.24 -7.55
CA CYS A 110 -5.68 2.86 -6.58
C CYS A 110 -5.75 1.39 -6.18
N PHE A 111 -6.94 0.89 -5.81
CA PHE A 111 -7.12 -0.52 -5.48
C PHE A 111 -6.78 -1.45 -6.66
N TYR A 112 -7.22 -1.10 -7.88
CA TYR A 112 -6.89 -1.86 -9.07
C TYR A 112 -5.39 -1.92 -9.36
N VAL A 113 -4.66 -0.80 -9.24
CA VAL A 113 -3.20 -0.79 -9.47
C VAL A 113 -2.48 -1.66 -8.45
N VAL A 114 -2.89 -1.59 -7.18
CA VAL A 114 -2.36 -2.46 -6.11
C VAL A 114 -2.66 -3.94 -6.40
N GLU A 115 -3.88 -4.28 -6.83
CA GLU A 115 -4.24 -5.66 -7.18
C GLU A 115 -3.41 -6.17 -8.37
N ARG A 116 -3.13 -5.32 -9.36
CA ARG A 116 -2.23 -5.63 -10.48
C ARG A 116 -0.80 -5.89 -10.00
N CYS A 117 -0.26 -5.08 -9.10
CA CYS A 117 1.06 -5.32 -8.49
C CYS A 117 1.12 -6.65 -7.75
N LEU A 118 0.10 -6.98 -6.95
CA LEU A 118 0.03 -8.26 -6.24
C LEU A 118 -0.04 -9.46 -7.19
N LYS A 119 -0.69 -9.31 -8.34
CA LYS A 119 -0.73 -10.33 -9.40
C LYS A 119 0.65 -10.61 -10.00
N LEU A 120 1.56 -9.63 -10.04
CA LEU A 120 2.94 -9.85 -10.50
C LEU A 120 3.70 -10.86 -9.61
N LEU A 121 3.27 -11.06 -8.37
CA LEU A 121 3.84 -12.05 -7.44
C LEU A 121 3.26 -13.47 -7.62
N VAL A 122 2.31 -13.64 -8.54
CA VAL A 122 1.70 -14.92 -8.91
C VAL A 122 2.42 -15.48 -10.13
N ASN A 123 2.53 -16.81 -10.21
CA ASN A 123 3.05 -17.51 -11.38
C ASN A 123 2.33 -17.06 -12.66
N GLN A 124 3.11 -16.85 -13.72
CA GLN A 124 2.65 -16.28 -15.00
C GLN A 124 1.42 -17.02 -15.56
N THR A 125 1.40 -18.36 -15.47
CA THR A 125 0.32 -19.22 -15.98
C THR A 125 -1.03 -19.05 -15.26
N GLU A 126 -1.01 -18.60 -13.99
CA GLU A 126 -2.21 -18.44 -13.16
C GLU A 126 -2.62 -16.97 -12.97
N ARG A 127 -1.72 -16.03 -13.22
CA ARG A 127 -1.86 -14.59 -12.95
C ARG A 127 -3.14 -13.95 -13.48
N TYR A 128 -3.55 -14.34 -14.68
CA TYR A 128 -4.73 -13.78 -15.36
C TYR A 128 -6.03 -14.54 -15.07
N LYS A 129 -5.93 -15.72 -14.45
CA LYS A 129 -7.06 -16.59 -14.12
C LYS A 129 -7.43 -16.54 -12.63
N ILE A 130 -6.55 -15.98 -11.81
CA ILE A 130 -6.74 -15.92 -10.37
C ILE A 130 -7.84 -14.92 -9.99
N SER A 131 -8.87 -15.42 -9.30
CA SER A 131 -9.90 -14.55 -8.71
C SER A 131 -9.33 -13.75 -7.54
N ARG A 132 -9.97 -12.65 -7.18
CA ARG A 132 -9.53 -11.80 -6.06
C ARG A 132 -9.42 -12.55 -4.72
N GLY A 133 -10.40 -13.39 -4.41
CA GLY A 133 -10.38 -14.22 -3.20
C GLY A 133 -9.23 -15.21 -3.21
N ARG A 134 -8.95 -15.84 -4.36
CA ARG A 134 -7.81 -16.75 -4.53
C ARG A 134 -6.47 -16.01 -4.46
N LEU A 135 -6.37 -14.80 -5.02
CA LEU A 135 -5.20 -13.93 -4.89
C LEU A 135 -4.91 -13.60 -3.43
N ARG A 136 -5.94 -13.22 -2.66
CA ARG A 136 -5.79 -12.94 -1.22
C ARG A 136 -5.32 -14.18 -0.45
N GLN A 137 -5.85 -15.36 -0.77
CA GLN A 137 -5.41 -16.61 -0.15
C GLN A 137 -3.97 -16.96 -0.55
N TRP A 138 -3.60 -16.73 -1.81
CA TRP A 138 -2.25 -16.96 -2.30
C TRP A 138 -1.22 -16.04 -1.65
N ILE A 139 -1.53 -14.75 -1.51
CA ILE A 139 -0.58 -13.78 -0.96
C ILE A 139 -0.58 -13.81 0.58
N PHE A 140 -1.74 -13.84 1.22
CA PHE A 140 -1.89 -13.62 2.67
C PHE A 140 -2.51 -14.81 3.42
N GLY A 141 -2.66 -15.97 2.77
CA GLY A 141 -3.28 -17.16 3.33
C GLY A 141 -2.57 -17.67 4.57
N LYS A 142 -3.32 -18.14 5.55
CA LYS A 142 -2.78 -18.62 6.83
C LYS A 142 -1.72 -19.71 6.66
N ASP A 143 -1.97 -20.70 5.83
CA ASP A 143 -1.16 -21.93 5.79
C ASP A 143 -0.15 -21.94 4.63
N LYS A 144 -0.44 -21.21 3.54
CA LYS A 144 0.35 -21.23 2.30
C LYS A 144 0.54 -19.83 1.71
N GLY A 145 0.22 -18.76 2.43
CA GLY A 145 0.35 -17.42 1.88
C GLY A 145 1.81 -17.05 1.62
N LEU A 146 2.08 -16.42 0.47
CA LEU A 146 3.40 -15.94 0.09
C LEU A 146 3.99 -15.03 1.17
N MET A 147 3.25 -14.01 1.59
CA MET A 147 3.74 -12.98 2.52
C MET A 147 3.54 -13.34 3.99
N SER A 148 2.73 -14.34 4.31
CA SER A 148 2.46 -14.79 5.68
C SER A 148 3.31 -15.99 6.09
N VAL A 149 3.62 -16.91 5.16
CA VAL A 149 4.28 -18.19 5.48
C VAL A 149 5.52 -18.43 4.63
N GLN A 150 5.39 -18.37 3.30
CA GLN A 150 6.49 -18.81 2.42
C GLN A 150 7.66 -17.82 2.45
N TRP A 151 7.35 -16.53 2.47
CA TRP A 151 8.31 -15.45 2.42
C TRP A 151 7.89 -14.25 3.29
N PRO A 152 7.80 -14.45 4.63
CA PRO A 152 7.39 -13.40 5.58
C PRO A 152 8.36 -12.22 5.61
N LYS A 153 9.60 -12.43 5.15
CA LYS A 153 10.57 -11.35 4.95
C LYS A 153 10.07 -10.29 3.97
N GLY A 154 9.39 -10.68 2.89
CA GLY A 154 8.80 -9.73 1.94
C GLY A 154 7.81 -8.79 2.62
N MET A 155 6.89 -9.33 3.42
CA MET A 155 5.96 -8.53 4.22
C MET A 155 6.68 -7.58 5.19
N ARG A 156 7.70 -8.09 5.91
CA ARG A 156 8.48 -7.26 6.84
C ARG A 156 9.24 -6.14 6.14
N ALA A 157 9.72 -6.38 4.91
CA ALA A 157 10.43 -5.39 4.12
C ALA A 157 9.55 -4.20 3.73
N LEU A 158 8.25 -4.43 3.47
CA LEU A 158 7.28 -3.34 3.23
C LEU A 158 7.17 -2.37 4.41
N GLY A 159 7.53 -2.81 5.63
CA GLY A 159 7.60 -1.99 6.82
C GLY A 159 6.24 -1.50 7.33
N LEU A 160 6.26 -0.64 8.34
CA LEU A 160 5.04 -0.07 8.93
C LEU A 160 4.38 0.94 7.96
N PRO A 161 3.04 0.93 7.83
CA PRO A 161 2.09 0.06 8.51
C PRO A 161 1.80 -1.26 7.75
N PHE A 162 2.40 -1.46 6.57
CA PHE A 162 2.08 -2.55 5.65
C PHE A 162 2.49 -3.95 6.14
N CYS A 163 3.39 -4.03 7.12
CA CYS A 163 3.75 -5.31 7.74
C CYS A 163 2.82 -5.72 8.90
N LEU A 164 1.79 -4.93 9.20
CA LEU A 164 0.84 -5.20 10.27
C LEU A 164 -0.25 -6.17 9.84
N ALA A 165 -0.74 -6.95 10.80
CA ALA A 165 -1.86 -7.85 10.64
C ALA A 165 -2.79 -7.75 11.86
N ALA A 166 -4.07 -8.09 11.72
CA ALA A 166 -4.99 -8.07 12.85
C ALA A 166 -5.92 -9.28 12.91
N THR A 167 -6.24 -9.65 14.15
CA THR A 167 -7.44 -10.39 14.51
C THR A 167 -8.51 -9.41 15.00
N THR A 168 -9.69 -9.91 15.35
CA THR A 168 -10.70 -9.12 16.09
C THR A 168 -10.13 -8.46 17.35
N ARG A 169 -9.26 -9.17 18.09
CA ARG A 169 -8.80 -8.70 19.42
C ARG A 169 -7.53 -7.87 19.34
N ASN A 170 -6.55 -8.36 18.60
CA ASN A 170 -5.18 -7.85 18.65
C ASN A 170 -4.68 -7.49 17.25
N VAL A 171 -3.87 -6.42 17.21
CA VAL A 171 -3.01 -6.12 16.07
C VAL A 171 -1.66 -6.76 16.32
N GLU A 172 -1.25 -7.62 15.40
CA GLU A 172 0.04 -8.30 15.40
C GLU A 172 1.07 -7.41 14.71
N VAL A 173 2.13 -7.11 15.46
CA VAL A 173 3.28 -6.38 14.98
C VAL A 173 4.46 -7.34 14.96
N PRO A 174 5.13 -7.53 13.81
CA PRO A 174 6.35 -8.34 13.76
C PRO A 174 7.37 -7.85 14.79
N ASP A 175 8.08 -8.75 15.48
CA ASP A 175 8.95 -8.39 16.61
C ASP A 175 9.97 -7.30 16.27
N VAL A 176 10.56 -7.38 15.06
CA VAL A 176 11.50 -6.37 14.54
C VAL A 176 10.91 -4.96 14.37
N ALA A 177 9.58 -4.85 14.30
CA ALA A 177 8.85 -3.59 14.13
C ALA A 177 8.05 -3.18 15.39
N ARG A 178 7.95 -4.06 16.40
CA ARG A 178 7.10 -3.86 17.59
C ARG A 178 7.47 -2.61 18.37
N ALA A 179 8.74 -2.48 18.74
CA ALA A 179 9.23 -1.31 19.46
C ALA A 179 8.98 -0.02 18.66
N ARG A 180 9.21 -0.06 17.34
CA ARG A 180 8.98 1.11 16.49
C ARG A 180 7.50 1.49 16.44
N TRP A 181 6.58 0.54 16.28
CA TRP A 181 5.14 0.83 16.27
C TRP A 181 4.66 1.43 17.60
N GLN A 182 5.15 0.89 18.72
CA GLN A 182 4.86 1.45 20.04
C GLN A 182 5.38 2.88 20.20
N MET A 183 6.61 3.14 19.77
CA MET A 183 7.16 4.50 19.77
C MET A 183 6.33 5.45 18.91
N LEU A 184 5.90 5.02 17.72
CA LEU A 184 5.03 5.83 16.86
C LEU A 184 3.72 6.17 17.57
N GLY A 185 3.15 5.24 18.35
CA GLY A 185 1.95 5.48 19.16
C GLY A 185 2.12 6.47 20.31
N GLN A 186 3.36 6.82 20.68
CA GLN A 186 3.69 7.79 21.72
C GLN A 186 4.07 9.17 21.16
N GLU A 187 4.16 9.31 19.83
CA GLU A 187 4.53 10.57 19.21
C GLU A 187 3.43 11.61 19.41
N SER A 188 3.82 12.84 19.76
CA SER A 188 2.89 13.96 19.81
C SER A 188 2.49 14.38 18.39
N LEU A 189 1.19 14.51 18.17
CA LEU A 189 0.65 15.05 16.91
C LEU A 189 0.37 16.54 17.04
N GLU A 190 0.62 17.27 15.96
CA GLU A 190 0.22 18.67 15.83
C GLU A 190 -1.31 18.82 15.94
N GLY A 191 -1.75 19.96 16.48
CA GLY A 191 -3.16 20.21 16.79
C GLY A 191 -4.10 20.06 15.58
N ASP A 192 -3.67 20.47 14.40
CA ASP A 192 -4.47 20.35 13.17
C ASP A 192 -4.66 18.90 12.72
N ILE A 193 -3.59 18.10 12.77
CA ILE A 193 -3.63 16.67 12.41
C ILE A 193 -4.54 15.91 13.38
N LEU A 194 -4.42 16.20 14.68
CA LEU A 194 -5.25 15.60 15.71
C LEU A 194 -6.74 15.99 15.55
N ARG A 195 -7.04 17.26 15.25
CA ARG A 195 -8.40 17.71 14.95
C ARG A 195 -8.97 16.99 13.73
N PHE A 196 -8.19 16.87 12.66
CA PHE A 196 -8.60 16.15 11.46
C PHE A 196 -8.94 14.68 11.76
N TYR A 197 -8.08 13.96 12.49
CA TYR A 197 -8.32 12.54 12.83
C TYR A 197 -9.55 12.36 13.71
N ARG A 198 -9.74 13.22 14.71
CA ARG A 198 -10.93 13.17 15.58
C ARG A 198 -12.20 13.44 14.79
N ALA A 199 -12.18 14.45 13.90
CA ALA A 199 -13.33 14.80 13.08
C ALA A 199 -13.71 13.69 12.07
N THR A 200 -12.73 13.02 11.48
CA THR A 200 -12.96 12.03 10.41
C THR A 200 -13.23 10.62 10.93
N THR A 201 -12.52 10.20 11.98
CA THR A 201 -12.54 8.81 12.44
C THR A 201 -13.01 8.65 13.88
N GLY A 202 -13.10 9.75 14.63
CA GLY A 202 -13.31 9.71 16.08
C GLY A 202 -12.10 9.22 16.87
N LYS A 203 -10.94 9.02 16.23
CA LYS A 203 -9.67 8.62 16.86
C LYS A 203 -8.73 9.81 16.93
N ALA A 204 -7.82 9.80 17.91
CA ALA A 204 -6.91 10.92 18.12
C ALA A 204 -5.57 10.73 17.37
N HIS A 205 -5.21 9.48 17.08
CA HIS A 205 -3.89 9.14 16.58
C HIS A 205 -3.93 8.22 15.35
N TYR A 206 -2.96 8.37 14.44
CA TYR A 206 -2.91 7.58 13.20
C TYR A 206 -2.73 6.08 13.48
N VAL A 207 -1.98 5.71 14.53
CA VAL A 207 -1.84 4.32 14.99
C VAL A 207 -3.20 3.71 15.33
N GLU A 208 -4.01 4.42 16.11
CA GLU A 208 -5.36 3.95 16.50
C GLU A 208 -6.27 3.75 15.29
N ILE A 209 -6.17 4.63 14.28
CA ILE A 209 -6.94 4.53 13.04
C ILE A 209 -6.53 3.29 12.25
N VAL A 210 -5.22 3.08 12.06
CA VAL A 210 -4.70 1.91 11.34
C VAL A 210 -5.14 0.62 12.04
N GLU A 211 -4.98 0.55 13.36
CA GLU A 211 -5.36 -0.63 14.12
C GLU A 211 -6.87 -0.88 14.09
N ALA A 212 -7.68 0.17 14.21
CA ALA A 212 -9.14 0.05 14.12
C ALA A 212 -9.57 -0.41 12.73
N ALA A 213 -8.97 0.12 11.67
CA ALA A 213 -9.30 -0.29 10.31
C ALA A 213 -8.97 -1.76 10.03
N LEU A 214 -7.81 -2.24 10.51
CA LEU A 214 -7.43 -3.65 10.40
C LEU A 214 -8.39 -4.57 11.17
N ARG A 215 -8.74 -4.22 12.42
CA ARG A 215 -9.72 -4.97 13.21
C ARG A 215 -11.10 -5.00 12.55
N ASN A 216 -11.57 -3.85 12.06
CA ASN A 216 -12.83 -3.74 11.33
C ASN A 216 -12.81 -4.60 10.05
N ALA A 217 -11.72 -4.59 9.28
CA ALA A 217 -11.61 -5.44 8.10
C ALA A 217 -11.68 -6.93 8.45
N HIS A 218 -11.10 -7.34 9.58
CA HIS A 218 -11.25 -8.71 10.08
C HIS A 218 -12.71 -9.03 10.45
N GLU A 219 -13.30 -8.21 11.33
CA GLU A 219 -14.64 -8.43 11.88
C GLU A 219 -15.74 -8.35 10.84
N ASP A 220 -15.70 -7.34 9.98
CA ASP A 220 -16.77 -7.08 9.02
C ASP A 220 -16.51 -7.72 7.66
N HIS A 221 -15.35 -7.47 7.06
CA HIS A 221 -15.13 -7.82 5.68
C HIS A 221 -14.77 -9.29 5.51
N LEU A 222 -13.71 -9.75 6.19
CA LEU A 222 -13.27 -11.14 6.09
C LEU A 222 -14.36 -12.10 6.58
N THR A 223 -15.06 -11.76 7.67
CA THR A 223 -16.17 -12.58 8.17
C THR A 223 -17.28 -12.71 7.13
N LYS A 224 -17.59 -11.66 6.35
CA LYS A 224 -18.60 -11.74 5.29
C LYS A 224 -18.10 -12.51 4.07
N SER A 225 -16.82 -12.37 3.72
CA SER A 225 -16.25 -12.93 2.49
C SER A 225 -15.82 -14.40 2.59
N PHE A 226 -15.40 -14.86 3.77
CA PHE A 226 -14.80 -16.19 3.93
C PHE A 226 -15.58 -17.14 4.84
N ARG A 227 -16.61 -16.66 5.53
CA ARG A 227 -17.48 -17.53 6.31
C ARG A 227 -18.36 -18.37 5.39
N LYS A 228 -18.38 -19.69 5.59
CA LYS A 228 -19.21 -20.59 4.77
C LYS A 228 -20.68 -20.54 5.20
N ARG A 229 -20.96 -20.39 6.51
CA ARG A 229 -22.33 -20.39 7.05
C ARG A 229 -22.60 -19.30 8.08
N LYS A 230 -23.83 -18.78 8.14
CA LYS A 230 -24.23 -17.79 9.14
C LYS A 230 -24.01 -18.35 10.56
N GLY A 231 -23.21 -17.66 11.39
CA GLY A 231 -22.87 -18.08 12.75
C GLY A 231 -21.50 -18.74 12.92
N GLU A 232 -20.88 -19.24 11.85
CA GLU A 232 -19.53 -19.81 11.89
C GLU A 232 -18.47 -18.73 12.19
N LYS A 233 -17.47 -19.05 13.01
CA LYS A 233 -16.34 -18.14 13.26
C LYS A 233 -15.30 -18.31 12.17
N LEU A 234 -14.60 -17.24 11.82
CA LEU A 234 -13.38 -17.37 11.02
C LEU A 234 -12.38 -18.25 11.77
N PRO A 235 -11.54 -19.04 11.08
CA PRO A 235 -10.44 -19.74 11.73
C PRO A 235 -9.59 -18.77 12.56
N ASP A 236 -9.23 -19.15 13.79
CA ASP A 236 -8.55 -18.26 14.76
C ASP A 236 -7.24 -17.65 14.24
N ALA A 237 -6.60 -18.32 13.29
CA ALA A 237 -5.36 -17.88 12.66
C ALA A 237 -5.58 -17.07 11.36
N THR A 238 -6.82 -16.73 11.02
CA THR A 238 -7.13 -15.75 9.97
C THR A 238 -6.67 -14.38 10.43
N ARG A 239 -6.09 -13.61 9.50
CA ARG A 239 -5.56 -12.28 9.75
C ARG A 239 -6.06 -11.31 8.69
N ALA A 240 -6.43 -10.11 9.10
CA ALA A 240 -6.65 -8.99 8.20
C ALA A 240 -5.35 -8.22 8.01
N TYR A 241 -5.01 -7.94 6.76
CA TYR A 241 -3.86 -7.13 6.36
C TYR A 241 -4.34 -5.80 5.78
N TRP A 242 -3.41 -4.88 5.51
CA TRP A 242 -3.70 -3.60 4.83
C TRP A 242 -4.45 -3.79 3.49
N TYR A 243 -4.19 -4.89 2.78
CA TYR A 243 -4.89 -5.24 1.55
C TYR A 243 -6.39 -5.50 1.80
N ASP A 244 -6.75 -6.17 2.89
CA ASP A 244 -8.14 -6.47 3.22
C ASP A 244 -8.91 -5.18 3.57
N VAL A 245 -8.23 -4.20 4.17
CA VAL A 245 -8.80 -2.85 4.41
C VAL A 245 -9.05 -2.12 3.08
N LEU A 246 -8.06 -2.11 2.18
CA LEU A 246 -8.21 -1.53 0.84
C LEU A 246 -9.34 -2.18 0.06
N TRP A 247 -9.39 -3.51 0.07
CA TRP A 247 -10.45 -4.26 -0.59
C TRP A 247 -11.81 -3.89 -0.01
N HIS A 248 -11.95 -3.94 1.32
CA HIS A 248 -13.19 -3.56 1.99
C HIS A 248 -13.69 -2.17 1.57
N TYR A 249 -12.81 -1.18 1.61
CA TYR A 249 -13.16 0.20 1.25
C TYR A 249 -13.44 0.35 -0.25
N SER A 250 -12.70 -0.35 -1.11
CA SER A 250 -12.94 -0.29 -2.56
C SER A 250 -14.33 -0.82 -2.94
N GLU A 251 -14.78 -1.89 -2.30
CA GLU A 251 -16.12 -2.45 -2.53
C GLU A 251 -17.18 -1.53 -1.94
N ALA A 252 -16.91 -0.94 -0.77
CA ALA A 252 -17.80 0.01 -0.14
C ALA A 252 -18.02 1.27 -0.99
N ILE A 253 -17.04 1.68 -1.80
CA ILE A 253 -17.17 2.77 -2.77
C ILE A 253 -17.96 2.33 -4.00
N ARG A 254 -17.67 1.15 -4.55
CA ARG A 254 -18.32 0.67 -5.79
C ARG A 254 -19.82 0.48 -5.66
N TYR A 255 -20.27 -0.02 -4.50
CA TYR A 255 -21.66 -0.45 -4.33
C TYR A 255 -22.50 0.47 -3.45
N ARG A 256 -21.92 1.56 -2.93
CA ARG A 256 -22.65 2.44 -2.01
C ARG A 256 -22.25 3.91 -2.20
N PRO A 257 -23.19 4.86 -2.04
CA PRO A 257 -22.93 6.27 -2.26
C PRO A 257 -21.91 6.82 -1.26
N LEU A 258 -20.95 7.61 -1.74
CA LEU A 258 -20.05 8.40 -0.92
C LEU A 258 -20.52 9.85 -0.88
N LEU A 259 -20.27 10.51 0.24
CA LEU A 259 -20.49 11.95 0.35
C LEU A 259 -19.36 12.56 1.17
N PRO A 260 -18.56 13.47 0.61
CA PRO A 260 -17.56 14.17 1.40
C PRO A 260 -18.20 14.99 2.52
N SER A 261 -17.56 15.02 3.69
CA SER A 261 -17.94 15.94 4.77
C SER A 261 -17.71 17.39 4.35
N GLN A 262 -18.35 18.35 5.04
CA GLN A 262 -18.07 19.78 4.81
C GLN A 262 -16.57 20.10 4.93
N HIS A 263 -15.89 19.48 5.90
CA HIS A 263 -14.45 19.58 6.06
C HIS A 263 -13.69 18.98 4.86
N GLY A 264 -14.10 17.79 4.39
CA GLY A 264 -13.52 17.17 3.19
C GLY A 264 -13.70 18.01 1.92
N MET A 265 -14.86 18.64 1.75
CA MET A 265 -15.16 19.56 0.64
C MET A 265 -14.31 20.83 0.68
N ALA A 266 -14.00 21.35 1.88
CA ALA A 266 -13.17 22.53 2.06
C ALA A 266 -11.67 22.27 1.79
N HIS A 267 -11.24 21.02 1.81
CA HIS A 267 -9.82 20.64 1.75
C HIS A 267 -9.50 19.60 0.67
N PRO A 268 -9.86 19.86 -0.60
CA PRO A 268 -9.83 18.81 -1.61
C PRO A 268 -8.43 18.35 -2.06
N TYR A 269 -7.45 19.22 -1.86
CA TYR A 269 -6.04 18.92 -2.11
C TYR A 269 -5.57 17.66 -1.38
N TYR A 270 -5.88 17.58 -0.09
CA TYR A 270 -5.27 16.61 0.80
C TYR A 270 -5.73 15.19 0.53
N TRP A 271 -7.00 14.97 0.16
CA TRP A 271 -7.47 13.63 -0.20
C TRP A 271 -6.82 13.14 -1.49
N ASN A 272 -6.74 14.01 -2.49
CA ASN A 272 -6.13 13.73 -3.78
C ASN A 272 -4.65 13.36 -3.65
N ARG A 273 -3.91 14.18 -2.90
CA ARG A 273 -2.52 13.97 -2.54
C ARG A 273 -2.35 12.66 -1.78
N THR A 274 -3.20 12.40 -0.78
CA THR A 274 -3.09 11.18 0.04
C THR A 274 -3.28 9.92 -0.78
N VAL A 275 -4.29 9.86 -1.67
CA VAL A 275 -4.49 8.69 -2.55
C VAL A 275 -3.26 8.46 -3.42
N ARG A 276 -2.82 9.48 -4.17
CA ARG A 276 -1.66 9.38 -5.08
C ARG A 276 -0.39 8.94 -4.36
N TRP A 277 -0.07 9.57 -3.22
CA TRP A 277 1.11 9.26 -2.42
C TRP A 277 1.05 7.86 -1.84
N PHE A 278 -0.08 7.50 -1.21
CA PHE A 278 -0.28 6.18 -0.64
C PHE A 278 -0.10 5.10 -1.71
N THR A 279 -0.74 5.26 -2.87
CA THR A 279 -0.65 4.28 -3.96
C THR A 279 0.78 4.17 -4.47
N SER A 280 1.47 5.28 -4.67
CA SER A 280 2.87 5.28 -5.15
C SER A 280 3.79 4.55 -4.17
N VAL A 281 3.60 4.75 -2.86
CA VAL A 281 4.34 4.03 -1.82
C VAL A 281 4.08 2.53 -1.90
N VAL A 282 2.82 2.10 -1.94
CA VAL A 282 2.46 0.68 -1.98
C VAL A 282 2.97 0.01 -3.25
N ILE A 283 2.78 0.63 -4.42
CA ILE A 283 3.29 0.15 -5.70
C ILE A 283 4.80 0.00 -5.65
N THR A 284 5.52 0.98 -5.11
CA THR A 284 6.98 0.92 -4.97
C THR A 284 7.41 -0.30 -4.17
N GLY A 285 6.77 -0.53 -3.01
CA GLY A 285 7.09 -1.68 -2.16
C GLY A 285 6.85 -3.01 -2.88
N LEU A 286 5.70 -3.15 -3.54
CA LEU A 286 5.34 -4.38 -4.25
C LEU A 286 6.20 -4.62 -5.50
N LEU A 287 6.55 -3.58 -6.25
CA LEU A 287 7.41 -3.69 -7.43
C LEU A 287 8.86 -3.99 -7.04
N LEU A 288 9.38 -3.45 -5.95
CA LEU A 288 10.68 -3.86 -5.40
C LEU A 288 10.68 -5.31 -4.94
N MET A 289 9.58 -5.80 -4.36
CA MET A 289 9.41 -7.22 -4.07
C MET A 289 9.44 -8.04 -5.36
N ALA A 290 8.64 -7.69 -6.37
CA ALA A 290 8.63 -8.38 -7.65
C ALA A 290 10.03 -8.38 -8.31
N GLN A 291 10.76 -7.27 -8.25
CA GLN A 291 12.14 -7.18 -8.74
C GLN A 291 13.08 -8.16 -8.02
N SER A 292 12.98 -8.27 -6.70
CA SER A 292 13.77 -9.25 -5.94
C SER A 292 13.39 -10.71 -6.23
N MET A 293 12.24 -10.94 -6.89
CA MET A 293 11.78 -12.23 -7.37
C MET A 293 12.10 -12.49 -8.86
N GLY A 294 12.82 -11.57 -9.52
CA GLY A 294 13.28 -11.70 -10.91
C GLY A 294 12.57 -10.80 -11.93
N ALA A 295 11.62 -9.96 -11.51
CA ALA A 295 10.95 -9.04 -12.43
C ALA A 295 11.88 -7.93 -12.94
N SER A 296 11.76 -7.57 -14.21
CA SER A 296 12.60 -6.58 -14.90
C SER A 296 12.20 -5.11 -14.62
N VAL A 297 11.64 -4.83 -13.44
CA VAL A 297 11.04 -3.53 -13.04
C VAL A 297 11.99 -2.36 -13.26
N ALA A 298 13.25 -2.46 -12.81
CA ALA A 298 14.22 -1.38 -12.91
C ALA A 298 14.44 -0.94 -14.36
N ARG A 299 14.58 -1.89 -15.29
CA ARG A 299 14.76 -1.57 -16.71
C ARG A 299 13.54 -0.86 -17.31
N VAL A 300 12.32 -1.31 -16.98
CA VAL A 300 11.09 -0.66 -17.46
C VAL A 300 10.96 0.75 -16.87
N TRP A 301 11.36 0.93 -15.61
CA TRP A 301 11.40 2.23 -14.97
C TRP A 301 12.40 3.17 -15.64
N ASP A 302 13.64 2.71 -15.90
CA ASP A 302 14.68 3.53 -16.52
C ASP A 302 14.31 3.95 -17.96
N ALA A 303 13.54 3.14 -18.67
CA ALA A 303 12.99 3.53 -19.97
C ALA A 303 11.97 4.69 -19.87
N ARG A 304 11.37 4.89 -18.70
CA ARG A 304 10.36 5.94 -18.43
C ARG A 304 10.94 7.17 -17.75
N THR A 305 12.13 7.10 -17.14
CA THR A 305 12.68 8.20 -16.31
C THR A 305 13.10 9.46 -17.07
N GLN A 306 12.81 9.55 -18.37
CA GLN A 306 13.08 10.71 -19.20
C GLN A 306 11.96 11.78 -19.16
N ASP A 307 10.78 11.45 -18.62
CA ASP A 307 9.61 12.35 -18.59
C ASP A 307 9.30 12.93 -17.19
N GLY A 308 8.67 14.11 -17.17
CA GLY A 308 8.47 14.94 -15.98
C GLY A 308 7.87 14.25 -14.74
N LEU A 309 6.79 13.46 -14.91
CA LEU A 309 6.17 12.74 -13.78
C LEU A 309 7.12 11.69 -13.21
N TRP A 310 7.75 10.88 -14.07
CA TRP A 310 8.64 9.79 -13.65
C TRP A 310 9.89 10.31 -12.97
N HIS A 311 10.42 11.44 -13.46
CA HIS A 311 11.47 12.18 -12.77
C HIS A 311 11.01 12.61 -11.37
N ALA A 312 9.82 13.21 -11.23
CA ALA A 312 9.30 13.64 -9.94
C ALA A 312 8.98 12.49 -8.98
N LEU A 313 8.62 11.30 -9.47
CA LEU A 313 8.38 10.12 -8.65
C LEU A 313 9.67 9.39 -8.21
N GLY A 314 10.85 9.98 -8.45
CA GLY A 314 12.10 9.47 -7.92
C GLY A 314 13.24 9.39 -8.92
N GLY A 315 13.02 9.70 -10.19
CA GLY A 315 14.02 9.61 -11.25
C GLY A 315 14.78 8.28 -11.17
N ASN A 316 16.10 8.28 -11.34
CA ASN A 316 16.91 7.06 -11.25
C ASN A 316 17.05 6.50 -9.80
N GLY A 317 16.45 7.14 -8.79
CA GLY A 317 16.56 6.73 -7.38
C GLY A 317 15.49 5.74 -6.89
N ARG A 318 14.29 5.73 -7.49
CA ARG A 318 13.15 4.89 -7.03
C ARG A 318 13.45 3.41 -7.20
N PHE A 319 13.87 2.99 -8.40
CA PHE A 319 14.20 1.59 -8.72
C PHE A 319 15.65 1.34 -9.16
N GLY A 320 16.50 2.37 -9.33
CA GLY A 320 17.89 2.22 -9.78
C GLY A 320 18.84 1.44 -8.88
N ASP A 321 20.09 1.27 -9.36
CA ASP A 321 21.19 0.31 -9.07
C ASP A 321 21.62 0.08 -7.61
N GLY A 322 20.67 -0.08 -6.69
CA GLY A 322 20.90 -0.73 -5.42
C GLY A 322 21.00 -2.23 -5.63
N GLY A 323 22.17 -2.70 -6.10
CA GLY A 323 22.49 -4.10 -6.44
C GLY A 323 21.81 -5.15 -5.58
N ILE A 324 20.67 -5.64 -6.07
CA ILE A 324 20.18 -6.96 -5.69
C ILE A 324 20.89 -7.91 -6.65
N THR A 325 22.10 -8.32 -6.28
CA THR A 325 22.79 -9.41 -6.97
C THR A 325 21.97 -10.67 -6.70
N ILE A 326 21.09 -11.04 -7.62
CA ILE A 326 20.37 -12.32 -7.56
C ILE A 326 21.42 -13.39 -7.85
N SER A 327 22.00 -13.97 -6.80
CA SER A 327 22.78 -15.20 -6.93
C SER A 327 21.81 -16.33 -7.26
N CYS A 328 21.53 -16.54 -8.56
CA CYS A 328 20.91 -17.78 -9.02
C CYS A 328 21.86 -18.93 -8.68
N PRO A 329 21.42 -19.97 -7.97
CA PRO A 329 22.19 -21.20 -7.91
C PRO A 329 22.33 -21.72 -9.34
N ARG A 330 23.57 -21.85 -9.83
CA ARG A 330 23.82 -22.73 -10.97
C ARG A 330 23.28 -24.09 -10.58
N GLN A 331 22.32 -24.62 -11.35
CA GLN A 331 22.09 -26.05 -11.36
C GLN A 331 23.39 -26.65 -11.89
N GLU A 332 24.23 -27.16 -10.98
CA GLU A 332 25.27 -28.10 -11.35
C GLU A 332 24.53 -29.33 -11.86
N GLY A 333 24.43 -29.42 -13.19
CA GLY A 333 24.02 -30.62 -13.87
C GLY A 333 24.99 -31.71 -13.48
N GLY A 334 24.48 -32.72 -12.78
CA GLY A 334 25.13 -34.00 -12.69
C GLY A 334 25.08 -34.64 -14.05
N ASP A 335 26.25 -34.81 -14.66
CA ASP A 335 26.52 -35.79 -15.70
C ASP A 335 27.82 -36.48 -15.32
N GLY A 336 27.73 -37.79 -15.09
CA GLY A 336 28.86 -38.62 -14.65
C GLY A 336 28.46 -40.06 -14.39
N TRP A 337 27.71 -40.66 -15.32
CA TRP A 337 27.72 -42.11 -15.52
C TRP A 337 28.45 -42.40 -16.83
N THR A 338 29.69 -42.87 -16.70
CA THR A 338 30.32 -43.91 -17.54
C THR A 338 31.37 -44.59 -16.68
#